data_AF-A0A327NQG1-F1
#
_entry.id   AF-A0A327NQG1-F1
#
_cell.length_a   1.000
_cell.length_b   1.000
_cell.length_c   1.000
_cell.angle_alpha   90.00
_cell.angle_beta   90.00
_cell.angle_gamma   90.00
#
_symmetry.space_group_name_H-M   'P 1'
#
loop_
_entity.id
_entity.type
_entity.pdbx_description
1 polymer ?
#
loop_
_entity_poly.entity_id
_entity_poly.type
_entity_poly.pdbx_seq_one_letter_code
_entity_poly.pdbx_strand_id
1 'polypeptide(L)' 'MEFSQIVSAGNGIFSPVIVVDGRVVGTWKRTIRKEAVSIETRLFFTLSEEQHQAVSLAGERYRSFLQPQE' A
#
# COMPACT_ATOMS: atom_id res chain seq x y z
N MET A 1 -12.58 14.53 -4.80
CA MET A 1 -11.53 13.56 -4.48
C MET A 1 -10.29 14.39 -4.20
N GLU A 2 -9.96 14.61 -2.93
CA GLU A 2 -8.86 15.49 -2.52
C GLU A 2 -7.53 14.78 -2.77
N PHE A 3 -6.77 15.21 -3.78
CA PHE A 3 -5.47 14.62 -4.15
C PHE A 3 -4.37 14.84 -3.09
N SER A 4 -4.67 15.62 -2.04
CA SER A 4 -3.78 15.93 -0.92
C SER A 4 -3.32 14.69 -0.14
N GLN A 5 -4.03 13.56 -0.22
CA GLN A 5 -3.62 12.33 0.45
C GLN A 5 -2.58 11.51 -0.32
N ILE A 6 -2.35 11.80 -1.61
CA ILE A 6 -1.36 11.13 -2.46
C ILE A 6 -0.05 11.93 -2.49
N VAL A 7 -0.13 13.25 -2.44
CA VAL A 7 1.03 14.15 -2.41
C VAL A 7 1.32 14.52 -0.95
N SER A 8 2.25 13.81 -0.31
CA SER A 8 2.44 13.92 1.14
C SER A 8 3.37 15.06 1.57
N ALA A 9 4.11 15.69 0.66
CA ALA A 9 5.02 16.77 1.04
C ALA A 9 5.09 17.81 -0.09
N GLY A 10 5.12 19.09 0.28
CA GLY A 10 5.22 20.25 -0.63
C GLY A 10 6.49 20.29 -1.49
N ASN A 11 7.26 19.21 -1.53
CA ASN A 11 8.42 18.96 -2.39
C ASN A 11 8.12 17.97 -3.54
N GLY A 12 6.87 17.57 -3.77
CA GLY A 12 6.49 16.73 -4.92
C GLY A 12 6.70 15.22 -4.75
N ILE A 13 6.88 14.72 -3.53
CA ILE A 13 6.98 13.27 -3.27
C ILE A 13 5.58 12.64 -3.25
N PHE A 14 5.40 11.64 -4.12
CA PHE A 14 4.18 10.84 -4.19
C PHE A 14 4.24 9.67 -3.20
N SER A 15 3.19 9.55 -2.40
CA SER A 15 2.96 8.36 -1.58
C SER A 15 2.71 7.13 -2.45
N PRO A 16 3.24 5.96 -2.09
CA PRO A 16 2.91 4.71 -2.76
C PRO A 16 1.39 4.48 -2.80
N VAL A 17 0.86 4.08 -3.95
CA VAL A 17 -0.58 3.89 -4.17
C VAL A 17 -0.98 2.41 -4.15
N ILE A 18 -2.22 2.16 -3.76
CA ILE A 18 -2.89 0.87 -3.88
C ILE A 18 -3.85 0.96 -5.08
N VAL A 19 -3.69 0.05 -6.05
CA VAL A 19 -4.52 0.00 -7.24
C VAL A 19 -5.30 -1.31 -7.25
N VAL A 20 -6.62 -1.20 -7.44
CA VAL A 20 -7.56 -2.33 -7.56
C VAL A 20 -8.45 -2.04 -8.75
N ASP A 21 -8.61 -3.00 -9.66
CA ASP A 21 -9.43 -2.88 -10.88
C ASP A 21 -9.13 -1.61 -11.71
N GLY A 22 -7.84 -1.25 -11.79
CA GLY A 22 -7.38 -0.05 -12.52
C GLY A 22 -7.64 1.29 -11.81
N ARG A 23 -8.17 1.28 -10.58
CA ARG A 23 -8.46 2.48 -9.80
C ARG A 23 -7.53 2.61 -8.59
N VAL A 24 -7.05 3.82 -8.33
CA VAL A 24 -6.37 4.13 -7.06
C VAL A 24 -7.40 4.14 -5.94
N VAL A 25 -7.28 3.17 -5.03
CA VAL A 25 -8.20 2.98 -3.90
C VAL A 25 -7.62 3.42 -2.57
N GLY A 26 -6.33 3.78 -2.53
CA GLY A 26 -5.68 4.25 -1.31
C GLY A 26 -4.20 4.47 -1.49
N THR A 27 -3.54 4.81 -0.40
CA THR A 27 -2.09 4.84 -0.28
C THR A 27 -1.62 3.80 0.73
N TRP A 28 -0.33 3.52 0.69
CA TRP A 28 0.30 2.65 1.68
C TRP A 28 1.66 3.19 2.11
N LYS A 29 2.06 2.78 3.31
CA LYS A 29 3.38 3.05 3.86
C LYS A 29 3.99 1.74 4.31
N ARG A 30 5.26 1.51 3.96
CA ARG A 30 6.03 0.41 4.52
C ARG A 30 6.94 0.88 5.64
N THR A 31 7.10 0.00 6.63
CA THR A 31 8.13 0.11 7.66
C THR A 31 8.90 -1.19 7.70
N ILE A 32 10.18 -1.16 7.32
CA ILE A 32 11.07 -2.33 7.36
C ILE A 32 11.75 -2.36 8.72
N ARG A 33 11.63 -3.47 9.43
CA ARG A 33 12.33 -3.78 10.68
C ARG A 33 13.18 -5.05 10.46
N LYS A 34 14.12 -5.31 11.36
CA LYS A 34 15.05 -6.45 11.28
C LYS A 34 14.35 -7.80 11.03
N GLU A 35 13.19 -8.00 11.64
CA GLU A 35 12.46 -9.28 11.63
C GLU A 35 11.16 -9.24 10.82
N ALA A 36 10.70 -8.04 10.41
CA ALA A 36 9.37 -7.91 9.81
C ALA A 36 9.25 -6.67 8.92
N VAL A 37 8.44 -6.80 7.87
CA VAL A 37 7.96 -5.68 7.06
C VAL A 37 6.51 -5.40 7.44
N SER A 38 6.25 -4.22 8.01
CA SER A 38 4.90 -3.72 8.23
C SER A 38 4.43 -2.91 7.03
N ILE A 39 3.17 -3.09 6.65
CA ILE A 39 2.49 -2.36 5.58
C ILE A 39 1.23 -1.77 6.19
N GLU A 40 1.16 -0.44 6.24
CA GLU A 40 0.01 0.32 6.69
C GLU A 40 -0.73 0.84 5.45
N THR A 41 -2.04 0.59 5.37
CA THR A 41 -2.89 1.04 4.26
C THR A 41 -3.80 2.17 4.71
N ARG A 42 -4.03 3.14 3.81
CA ARG A 42 -5.00 4.22 3.99
C ARG A 42 -5.91 4.24 2.77
N LEU A 43 -7.11 3.70 2.95
CA LEU A 43 -8.09 3.55 1.87
C LEU A 43 -8.93 4.82 1.71
N PHE A 44 -9.17 5.20 0.45
CA PHE A 44 -10.04 6.32 0.08
C PHE A 44 -11.51 5.89 -0.07
N PHE A 45 -11.74 4.58 -0.23
CA PHE A 45 -13.05 3.98 -0.40
C PHE A 45 -13.15 2.73 0.46
N THR A 46 -14.37 2.38 0.88
CA THR A 46 -14.65 1.04 1.39
C THR A 46 -14.45 0.04 0.26
N LEU A 47 -13.67 -1.02 0.53
CA LEU A 47 -13.45 -2.10 -0.41
C LEU A 47 -14.46 -3.22 -0.17
N SER A 48 -14.73 -4.03 -1.20
CA SER A 48 -15.40 -5.32 -0.98
C SER A 48 -14.47 -6.29 -0.24
N GLU A 49 -15.02 -7.38 0.30
CA GLU A 49 -14.22 -8.43 0.95
C GLU A 49 -13.18 -9.03 -0.02
N GLU A 50 -13.55 -9.25 -1.28
CA GLU A 50 -12.64 -9.73 -2.32
C GLU A 50 -11.49 -8.76 -2.57
N GLN A 51 -11.79 -7.46 -2.66
CA GLN A 51 -10.77 -6.43 -2.84
C GLN A 51 -9.87 -6.31 -1.61
N HIS A 52 -10.41 -6.45 -0.40
CA HIS A 52 -9.62 -6.52 0.83
C HIS A 52 -8.65 -7.71 0.82
N GLN A 53 -9.12 -8.89 0.42
CA GLN A 53 -8.29 -10.09 0.30
C GLN A 53 -7.19 -9.91 -0.76
N ALA A 54 -7.53 -9.33 -1.92
CA ALA A 54 -6.55 -9.06 -2.98
C ALA A 54 -5.43 -8.12 -2.51
N VAL A 55 -5.79 -7.06 -1.76
CA VAL A 55 -4.81 -6.14 -1.15
C VAL A 55 -3.95 -6.85 -0.11
N SER A 56 -4.53 -7.71 0.72
CA SER A 56 -3.77 -8.49 1.71
C SER A 56 -2.74 -9.42 1.06
N LEU A 57 -3.16 -10.19 0.05
CA LEU A 57 -2.29 -11.11 -0.68
C LEU A 57 -1.19 -10.36 -1.44
N ALA A 58 -1.47 -9.18 -1.99
CA ALA A 58 -0.45 -8.33 -2.58
C ALA A 58 0.57 -7.85 -1.55
N GLY A 59 0.12 -7.52 -0.34
CA GLY A 59 0.98 -7.19 0.79
C GLY A 59 1.91 -8.34 1.18
N GLU A 60 1.39 -9.57 1.24
CA GLU A 60 2.19 -10.78 1.50
C GLU A 60 3.27 -11.00 0.44
N ARG A 61 2.91 -10.93 -0.85
CA ARG A 61 3.90 -11.02 -1.94
C ARG A 61 5.00 -9.98 -1.81
N TYR A 62 4.64 -8.75 -1.46
CA TYR A 62 5.63 -7.68 -1.24
C TYR A 62 6.55 -7.98 -0.04
N ARG A 63 6.02 -8.55 1.04
CA ARG A 63 6.83 -8.97 2.19
C ARG A 63 7.81 -10.08 1.80
N SER A 64 7.35 -11.10 1.08
CA SER A 64 8.22 -12.19 0.60
C SER A 64 9.32 -11.69 -0.34
N PHE A 65 9.01 -10.72 -1.20
CA PHE A 65 10.01 -10.09 -2.07
C PHE A 65 11.12 -9.35 -1.29
N LEU A 66 10.81 -8.80 -0.12
CA LEU A 66 11.78 -8.06 0.71
C LEU A 66 12.58 -8.95 1.68
N GLN A 67 12.16 -10.19 1.90
CA GLN A 67 12.96 -11.13 2.67
C GLN A 67 14.10 -11.66 1.77
N PRO A 68 15.37 -11.67 2.23
CA PRO A 68 16.44 -12.30 1.48
C PRO A 68 16.12 -13.78 1.25
N GLN A 69 16.19 -14.24 0.00
CA GLN A 69 16.33 -15.67 -0.25
C GLN A 69 17.80 -16.01 0.00
N GLU A 70 18.04 -16.89 0.97
CA GLU A 70 19.35 -17.54 1.17
C GLU A 70 19.68 -18.47 -0.01
#